data_AF-A0A1H0QIA5-F1
#
_entry.id   AF-A0A1H0QIA5-F1
#
_cell.length_a   1.000
_cell.length_b   1.000
_cell.length_c   1.000
_cell.angle_alpha   90.00
_cell.angle_beta   90.00
_cell.angle_gamma   90.00
#
_symmetry.space_group_name_H-M   'P 1'
#
loop_
_entity.id
_entity.type
_entity.pdbx_description
1 polymer ?
#
loop_
_entity_poly.entity_id
_entity_poly.type
_entity_poly.pdbx_seq_one_letter_code
_entity_poly.pdbx_strand_id
1 'polypeptide(L)'
;MASENEEQYGTIAGTAKTEVEKGVKDTVESASQMATMAKNVGGYLNRDIKKAGDWLNMTPQEHAAEKERKKQEADEAQAAEDQKKDDEKKAAEVEAARMEELKKSYILHTAVIICSCAIHESYVVLPISHGELIHGNYQLNVGDSKPEINIRSFGICNSPKNPAVQEAAKEIMKNIKERPKSFMDKVMDLFSKEPSYEVSDDLLSKCVGKCIPQIFTEWIDGKEDVLVDGKPSLLGKCTLECSYGGHITLYTSGQME
;
A
#
# COMPACT_ATOMS: atom_id res chain seq x y z
N MET A 1 -35.52 34.56 -67.21
CA MET A 1 -34.17 34.19 -66.72
C MET A 1 -34.01 34.25 -65.19
N ALA A 2 -35.03 34.61 -64.40
CA ALA A 2 -34.95 34.59 -62.92
C ALA A 2 -35.69 33.40 -62.28
N SER A 3 -36.63 32.74 -62.98
CA SER A 3 -37.46 31.67 -62.42
C SER A 3 -36.86 30.26 -62.51
N GLU A 4 -35.89 30.02 -63.39
CA GLU A 4 -35.29 28.68 -63.58
C GLU A 4 -34.10 28.42 -62.65
N ASN A 5 -33.49 29.47 -62.08
CA ASN A 5 -32.38 29.34 -61.13
C ASN A 5 -32.85 29.13 -59.67
N GLU A 6 -34.04 29.57 -59.29
CA GLU A 6 -34.56 29.38 -57.91
C GLU A 6 -35.04 27.94 -57.66
N GLU A 7 -35.62 27.27 -58.66
CA GLU A 7 -36.02 25.84 -58.56
C GLU A 7 -34.80 24.91 -58.46
N GLN A 8 -33.73 25.21 -59.19
CA GLN A 8 -32.51 24.40 -59.15
C GLN A 8 -31.81 24.50 -57.79
N TYR A 9 -31.70 25.70 -57.20
CA TYR A 9 -31.11 25.88 -55.87
C TYR A 9 -31.98 25.33 -54.73
N GLY A 10 -33.31 25.41 -54.83
CA GLY A 10 -34.23 24.80 -53.87
C GLY A 10 -34.15 23.26 -53.86
N THR A 11 -33.99 22.65 -55.03
CA THR A 11 -33.86 21.19 -55.17
C THR A 11 -32.51 20.70 -54.64
N ILE A 12 -31.41 21.41 -54.92
CA ILE A 12 -30.07 21.03 -54.43
C ILE A 12 -29.96 21.19 -52.90
N ALA A 13 -30.53 22.26 -52.34
CA ALA A 13 -30.56 22.47 -50.88
C ALA A 13 -31.45 21.45 -50.17
N GLY A 14 -32.59 21.09 -50.76
CA GLY A 14 -33.46 20.02 -50.25
C GLY A 14 -32.76 18.65 -50.28
N THR A 15 -32.04 18.34 -51.35
CA THR A 15 -31.32 17.06 -51.51
C THR A 15 -30.18 16.93 -50.51
N ALA A 16 -29.37 17.98 -50.33
CA ALA A 16 -28.26 17.98 -49.36
C ALA A 16 -28.76 17.86 -47.91
N LYS A 17 -29.88 18.52 -47.57
CA LYS A 17 -30.48 18.40 -46.23
C LYS A 17 -31.01 16.98 -45.97
N THR A 18 -31.60 16.37 -46.99
CA THR A 18 -32.12 14.99 -46.92
C THR A 18 -30.99 13.96 -46.82
N GLU A 19 -29.87 14.14 -47.53
CA GLU A 19 -28.69 13.26 -47.43
C GLU A 19 -27.98 13.37 -46.08
N VAL A 20 -27.89 14.58 -45.50
CA VAL A 20 -27.34 14.76 -44.15
C VAL A 20 -28.25 14.12 -43.10
N GLU A 21 -29.58 14.30 -43.20
CA GLU A 21 -30.54 13.65 -42.31
C GLU A 21 -30.51 12.11 -42.43
N LYS A 22 -30.31 11.60 -43.65
CA LYS A 22 -30.17 10.16 -43.92
C LYS A 22 -28.85 9.61 -43.39
N GLY A 23 -27.74 10.31 -43.59
CA GLY A 23 -26.43 9.95 -43.04
C GLY A 23 -26.40 9.95 -41.51
N VAL A 24 -27.09 10.92 -40.88
CA VAL A 24 -27.28 10.93 -39.41
C VAL A 24 -28.14 9.74 -38.97
N LYS A 25 -29.24 9.43 -39.67
CA LYS A 25 -30.07 8.25 -39.36
C LYS A 25 -29.32 6.93 -39.51
N ASP A 26 -28.58 6.75 -40.61
CA ASP A 26 -27.85 5.52 -40.90
C ASP A 26 -26.71 5.30 -39.88
N THR A 27 -26.07 6.39 -39.42
CA THR A 27 -25.05 6.34 -38.37
C THR A 27 -25.65 5.97 -37.01
N VAL A 28 -26.83 6.52 -36.69
CA VAL A 28 -27.58 6.19 -35.46
C VAL A 28 -28.10 4.75 -35.48
N GLU A 29 -28.60 4.27 -36.62
CA GLU A 29 -29.04 2.87 -36.77
C GLU A 29 -27.87 1.89 -36.67
N SER A 30 -26.72 2.21 -37.28
CA SER A 30 -25.50 1.38 -37.19
C SER A 30 -24.95 1.34 -35.75
N ALA A 31 -24.97 2.47 -35.04
CA ALA A 31 -24.63 2.51 -33.61
C ALA A 31 -25.63 1.71 -32.75
N SER A 32 -26.92 1.76 -33.07
CA SER A 32 -27.97 0.96 -32.42
C SER A 32 -27.81 -0.55 -32.67
N GLN A 33 -27.38 -0.93 -33.87
CA GLN A 33 -27.08 -2.33 -34.22
C GLN A 33 -25.83 -2.84 -33.49
N MET A 34 -24.77 -2.04 -33.38
CA MET A 34 -23.60 -2.37 -32.55
C MET A 34 -23.95 -2.47 -31.06
N ALA A 35 -24.80 -1.57 -30.56
CA ALA A 35 -25.34 -1.63 -29.20
C ALA A 35 -26.17 -2.90 -28.95
N THR A 36 -26.87 -3.39 -29.98
CA THR A 36 -27.67 -4.62 -29.89
C THR A 36 -26.79 -5.88 -29.91
N MET A 37 -25.68 -5.89 -30.66
CA MET A 37 -24.69 -6.99 -30.60
C MET A 37 -23.93 -7.04 -29.27
N ALA A 38 -23.69 -5.89 -28.64
CA ALA A 38 -23.01 -5.79 -27.34
C ALA A 38 -23.86 -6.26 -26.15
N LYS A 39 -25.18 -6.39 -26.28
CA LYS A 39 -26.07 -6.90 -25.22
C LYS A 39 -25.76 -8.36 -24.80
N ASN A 40 -25.04 -9.12 -25.61
CA ASN A 40 -24.61 -10.49 -25.29
C ASN A 40 -23.23 -10.57 -24.60
N VAL A 41 -22.55 -9.44 -24.40
CA VAL A 41 -21.21 -9.38 -23.80
C VAL A 41 -21.31 -8.53 -22.54
N GLY A 42 -21.34 -9.18 -21.36
CA GLY A 42 -21.13 -8.65 -20.00
C GLY A 42 -21.62 -7.22 -19.66
N GLY A 43 -22.41 -7.06 -18.59
CA GLY A 43 -23.07 -5.81 -18.20
C GLY A 43 -22.23 -4.51 -18.13
N TYR A 44 -20.90 -4.59 -18.13
CA TYR A 44 -19.99 -3.44 -18.26
C TYR A 44 -20.08 -2.77 -19.64
N LEU A 45 -20.05 -3.53 -20.75
CA LEU A 45 -20.15 -2.94 -22.10
C LEU A 45 -21.50 -2.24 -22.31
N ASN A 46 -22.57 -2.82 -21.78
CA ASN A 46 -23.92 -2.27 -21.94
C ASN A 46 -24.08 -0.92 -21.23
N ARG A 47 -23.40 -0.71 -20.10
CA ARG A 47 -23.39 0.56 -19.36
C ARG A 47 -22.60 1.64 -20.10
N ASP A 48 -21.47 1.26 -20.69
CA ASP A 48 -20.59 2.20 -21.37
C ASP A 48 -21.15 2.62 -22.74
N ILE A 49 -21.81 1.69 -23.45
CA ILE A 49 -22.55 2.00 -24.69
C ILE A 49 -23.76 2.88 -24.41
N LYS A 50 -24.51 2.62 -23.33
CA LYS A 50 -25.63 3.48 -22.93
C LYS A 50 -25.15 4.89 -22.59
N LYS A 51 -24.08 5.03 -21.80
CA LYS A 51 -23.47 6.33 -21.50
C LYS A 51 -22.98 7.07 -22.76
N ALA A 52 -22.41 6.35 -23.72
CA ALA A 52 -21.97 6.93 -25.00
C ALA A 52 -23.17 7.36 -25.87
N GLY A 53 -24.24 6.56 -25.92
CA GLY A 53 -25.48 6.90 -26.62
C GLY A 53 -26.23 8.07 -25.99
N ASP A 54 -26.28 8.14 -24.66
CA ASP A 54 -26.87 9.27 -23.92
C ASP A 54 -26.03 10.54 -24.14
N TRP A 55 -24.70 10.44 -24.15
CA TRP A 55 -23.79 11.57 -24.45
C TRP A 55 -23.97 12.14 -25.87
N LEU A 56 -24.17 11.29 -26.88
CA LEU A 56 -24.37 11.73 -28.27
C LEU A 56 -25.71 12.46 -28.49
N ASN A 57 -26.70 12.24 -27.62
CA ASN A 57 -28.03 12.84 -27.71
C ASN A 57 -28.24 14.06 -26.78
N MET A 58 -27.20 14.50 -26.05
CA MET A 58 -27.25 15.68 -25.19
C MET A 58 -27.18 16.98 -25.99
N THR A 59 -27.86 18.01 -25.51
CA THR A 59 -27.77 19.36 -26.07
C THR A 59 -26.45 20.04 -25.69
N PRO A 60 -25.98 21.04 -26.46
CA PRO A 60 -24.77 21.79 -26.12
C PRO A 60 -24.79 22.42 -24.72
N GLN A 61 -25.99 22.79 -24.22
CA GLN A 61 -26.18 23.35 -22.88
C GLN A 61 -25.99 22.30 -21.79
N GLU A 62 -26.49 21.07 -21.99
CA GLU A 62 -26.32 19.96 -21.05
C GLU A 62 -24.87 19.47 -20.98
N HIS A 63 -24.13 19.51 -22.10
CA HIS A 63 -22.69 19.24 -22.10
C HIS A 63 -21.88 20.27 -21.30
N ALA A 64 -22.25 21.56 -21.37
CA ALA A 64 -21.60 22.61 -20.61
C ALA A 64 -21.86 22.43 -19.09
N ALA A 65 -23.11 22.16 -18.71
CA ALA A 65 -23.50 21.92 -17.31
C ALA A 65 -22.81 20.67 -16.71
N GLU A 66 -22.73 19.57 -17.47
CA GLU A 66 -22.01 18.36 -17.05
C GLU A 66 -20.50 18.61 -16.86
N LYS A 67 -19.91 19.45 -17.72
CA LYS A 67 -18.49 19.82 -17.62
C LYS A 67 -18.22 20.69 -16.39
N GLU A 68 -19.11 21.62 -16.06
CA GLU A 68 -19.01 22.42 -14.83
C GLU A 68 -19.21 21.56 -13.58
N ARG A 69 -20.19 20.65 -13.58
CA ARG A 69 -20.40 19.73 -12.45
C ARG A 69 -19.17 18.84 -12.21
N LYS A 70 -18.60 18.26 -13.26
CA LYS A 70 -17.35 17.48 -13.15
C LYS A 70 -16.16 18.31 -12.67
N LYS A 71 -16.10 19.59 -13.06
CA LYS A 71 -15.07 20.50 -12.56
C LYS A 71 -15.27 20.79 -11.07
N GLN A 72 -16.48 21.05 -10.62
CA GLN A 72 -16.81 21.23 -9.20
C GLN A 72 -16.50 19.98 -8.39
N GLU A 73 -16.92 18.79 -8.87
CA GLU A 73 -16.61 17.50 -8.23
C GLU A 73 -15.08 17.27 -8.13
N ALA A 74 -14.32 17.65 -9.17
CA ALA A 74 -12.86 17.54 -9.15
C ALA A 74 -12.19 18.57 -8.21
N ASP A 75 -12.67 19.81 -8.19
CA ASP A 75 -12.17 20.88 -7.32
C ASP A 75 -12.48 20.55 -5.83
N GLU A 76 -13.65 19.98 -5.53
CA GLU A 76 -14.03 19.48 -4.20
C GLU A 76 -13.20 18.26 -3.78
N ALA A 77 -12.99 17.30 -4.69
CA ALA A 77 -12.13 16.14 -4.42
C ALA A 77 -10.68 16.56 -4.16
N GLN A 78 -10.16 17.53 -4.91
CA GLN A 78 -8.83 18.09 -4.70
C GLN A 78 -8.74 18.82 -3.36
N ALA A 79 -9.73 19.65 -3.01
CA ALA A 79 -9.78 20.33 -1.72
C ALA A 79 -9.85 19.36 -0.54
N ALA A 80 -10.60 18.26 -0.67
CA ALA A 80 -10.65 17.21 0.34
C ALA A 80 -9.32 16.44 0.46
N GLU A 81 -8.63 16.18 -0.65
CA GLU A 81 -7.31 15.56 -0.65
C GLU A 81 -6.24 16.48 -0.03
N ASP A 82 -6.28 17.78 -0.33
CA ASP A 82 -5.38 18.77 0.22
C ASP A 82 -5.60 18.95 1.73
N GLN A 83 -6.86 19.01 2.16
CA GLN A 83 -7.19 19.03 3.58
C GLN A 83 -6.69 17.76 4.29
N LYS A 84 -6.86 16.59 3.68
CA LYS A 84 -6.36 15.32 4.23
C LYS A 84 -4.82 15.33 4.37
N LYS A 85 -4.10 15.84 3.37
CA LYS A 85 -2.63 15.98 3.42
C LYS A 85 -2.19 16.95 4.52
N ASP A 86 -2.91 18.05 4.71
CA ASP A 86 -2.63 19.03 5.77
C ASP A 86 -2.87 18.43 7.16
N ASP A 87 -3.94 17.65 7.34
CA ASP A 87 -4.24 16.99 8.60
C ASP A 87 -3.23 15.86 8.90
N GLU A 88 -2.83 15.07 7.90
CA GLU A 88 -1.75 14.07 8.02
C GLU A 88 -0.40 14.72 8.38
N LYS A 89 -0.07 15.87 7.78
CA LYS A 89 1.15 16.61 8.10
C LYS A 89 1.14 17.12 9.54
N LYS A 90 0.03 17.71 10.00
CA LYS A 90 -0.11 18.16 11.39
C LYS A 90 0.01 16.99 12.37
N ALA A 91 -0.60 15.84 12.06
CA ALA A 91 -0.48 14.64 12.89
C ALA A 91 0.98 14.15 12.96
N ALA A 92 1.71 14.16 11.84
CA ALA A 92 3.12 13.79 11.80
C ALA A 92 4.02 14.76 12.60
N GLU A 93 3.72 16.06 12.58
CA GLU A 93 4.44 17.07 13.37
C GLU A 93 4.21 16.88 14.88
N VAL A 94 2.96 16.63 15.29
CA VAL A 94 2.63 16.31 16.69
C VAL A 94 3.33 15.04 17.15
N GLU A 95 3.33 14.00 16.31
CA GLU A 95 3.98 12.73 16.60
C GLU A 95 5.50 12.87 16.70
N ALA A 96 6.13 13.65 15.82
CA ALA A 96 7.56 13.93 15.90
C ALA A 96 7.92 14.65 17.20
N ALA A 97 7.11 15.63 17.63
CA ALA A 97 7.31 16.31 18.90
C ALA A 97 7.17 15.35 20.10
N ARG A 98 6.18 14.45 20.08
CA ARG A 98 6.03 13.40 21.10
C ARG A 98 7.25 12.48 21.16
N MET A 99 7.78 12.07 20.00
CA MET A 99 8.97 11.22 19.91
C MET A 99 10.24 11.91 20.43
N GLU A 100 10.38 13.23 20.27
CA GLU A 100 11.50 13.99 20.86
C GLU A 100 11.46 14.04 22.39
N GLU A 101 10.27 14.10 22.99
CA GLU A 101 10.11 14.02 24.44
C GLU A 101 10.33 12.59 24.95
N LEU A 102 9.89 11.58 24.20
CA LEU A 102 10.18 10.18 24.50
C LEU A 102 11.69 9.90 24.57
N LYS A 103 12.49 10.48 23.68
CA LYS A 103 13.95 10.30 23.65
C LYS A 103 14.66 10.63 24.97
N LYS A 104 14.08 11.55 25.75
CA LYS A 104 14.61 12.00 27.05
C LYS A 104 14.04 11.20 28.22
N SER A 105 12.97 10.44 27.98
CA SER A 105 12.21 9.73 29.00
C SER A 105 12.82 8.37 29.32
N TYR A 106 12.70 7.97 30.58
CA TYR A 106 13.08 6.63 31.05
C TYR A 106 12.10 5.59 30.55
N ILE A 107 12.63 4.43 30.16
CA ILE A 107 11.83 3.31 29.67
C ILE A 107 11.48 2.36 30.81
N LEU A 108 10.21 2.03 30.87
CA LEU A 108 9.59 1.19 31.88
C LEU A 108 9.05 -0.10 31.26
N HIS A 109 8.72 -1.05 32.13
CA HIS A 109 8.11 -2.32 31.76
C HIS A 109 6.92 -2.11 30.80
N THR A 110 6.77 -2.99 29.82
CA THR A 110 5.70 -2.95 28.80
C THR A 110 5.71 -1.75 27.85
N ALA A 111 6.84 -1.05 27.74
CA ALA A 111 7.04 -0.09 26.65
C ALA A 111 6.91 -0.78 25.28
N VAL A 112 6.25 -0.09 24.35
CA VAL A 112 6.06 -0.55 22.97
C VAL A 112 7.36 -0.37 22.22
N ILE A 113 7.74 -1.40 21.45
CA ILE A 113 8.91 -1.40 20.58
C ILE A 113 8.49 -1.71 19.14
N ILE A 114 9.17 -1.08 18.19
CA ILE A 114 8.92 -1.23 16.76
C ILE A 114 10.20 -1.71 16.09
N CYS A 115 10.09 -2.65 15.16
CA CYS A 115 11.21 -3.14 14.36
C CYS A 115 11.00 -2.78 12.90
N SER A 116 12.03 -2.25 12.24
CA SER A 116 11.98 -1.88 10.81
C SER A 116 11.69 -3.06 9.86
N CYS A 117 11.91 -4.30 10.30
CA CYS A 117 11.66 -5.51 9.52
C CYS A 117 10.42 -6.29 9.98
N ALA A 118 9.63 -5.74 10.90
CA ALA A 118 8.41 -6.37 11.39
C ALA A 118 7.17 -5.61 10.92
N ILE A 119 6.04 -6.31 10.86
CA ILE A 119 4.75 -5.73 10.48
C ILE A 119 4.02 -5.17 11.71
N HIS A 120 4.15 -5.86 12.83
CA HIS A 120 3.50 -5.48 14.08
C HIS A 120 4.51 -4.93 15.08
N GLU A 121 4.02 -4.08 15.97
CA GLU A 121 4.73 -3.70 17.19
C GLU A 121 4.85 -4.89 18.16
N SER A 122 5.72 -4.73 19.13
CA SER A 122 5.90 -5.67 20.24
C SER A 122 6.14 -4.89 21.52
N TYR A 123 6.47 -5.59 22.60
CA TYR A 123 6.72 -4.98 23.91
C TYR A 123 8.06 -5.41 24.46
N VAL A 124 8.74 -4.48 25.14
CA VAL A 124 9.85 -4.82 26.02
C VAL A 124 9.32 -5.20 27.39
N VAL A 125 9.73 -6.36 27.87
CA VAL A 125 9.26 -6.95 29.13
C VAL A 125 10.44 -7.06 30.07
N LEU A 126 10.17 -6.82 31.36
CA LEU A 126 11.11 -7.04 32.44
C LEU A 126 10.54 -8.12 33.37
N PRO A 127 10.90 -9.40 33.19
CA PRO A 127 10.32 -10.49 33.99
C PRO A 127 10.73 -10.46 35.46
N ILE A 128 11.95 -9.98 35.75
CA ILE A 128 12.48 -9.81 37.10
C ILE A 128 12.88 -8.35 37.24
N SER A 129 12.29 -7.67 38.22
CA SER A 129 12.57 -6.28 38.53
C SER A 129 14.01 -6.06 38.99
N HIS A 130 14.62 -4.96 38.56
CA HIS A 130 15.90 -4.45 39.09
C HIS A 130 15.76 -3.81 40.47
N GLY A 131 14.54 -3.35 40.81
CA GLY A 131 14.19 -2.77 42.12
C GLY A 131 13.85 -1.28 42.05
N GLU A 132 14.22 -0.62 40.96
CA GLU A 132 13.94 0.78 40.69
C GLU A 132 12.57 0.96 40.04
N LEU A 133 11.74 1.79 40.66
CA LEU A 133 10.42 2.14 40.16
C LEU A 133 10.32 3.63 39.83
N ILE A 134 9.69 3.93 38.71
CA ILE A 134 9.27 5.27 38.32
C ILE A 134 7.74 5.23 38.25
N HIS A 135 7.09 6.06 39.06
CA HIS A 135 5.61 6.13 39.13
C HIS A 135 4.91 4.77 39.31
N GLY A 136 5.54 3.83 40.03
CA GLY A 136 4.99 2.50 40.30
C GLY A 136 5.26 1.44 39.23
N ASN A 137 5.98 1.78 38.15
CA ASN A 137 6.40 0.84 37.11
C ASN A 137 7.92 0.63 37.14
N TYR A 138 8.37 -0.57 36.77
CA TYR A 138 9.79 -0.95 36.82
C TYR A 138 10.59 -0.33 35.68
N GLN A 139 11.71 0.30 36.02
CA GLN A 139 12.64 0.91 35.07
C GLN A 139 13.57 -0.13 34.44
N LEU A 140 13.87 0.03 33.15
CA LEU A 140 14.77 -0.83 32.39
C LEU A 140 16.19 -0.27 32.30
N ASN A 141 17.15 -1.16 32.05
CA ASN A 141 18.53 -0.84 31.72
C ASN A 141 18.92 -1.39 30.35
N VAL A 142 20.11 -1.02 29.87
CA VAL A 142 20.60 -1.46 28.55
C VAL A 142 20.76 -2.97 28.40
N GLY A 143 20.86 -3.70 29.51
CA GLY A 143 20.94 -5.16 29.54
C GLY A 143 19.62 -5.87 29.25
N ASP A 144 18.49 -5.15 29.25
CA ASP A 144 17.16 -5.69 28.99
C ASP A 144 16.89 -5.87 27.48
N SER A 145 17.83 -6.52 26.78
CA SER A 145 17.81 -6.74 25.33
C SER A 145 17.65 -8.21 24.92
N LYS A 146 17.52 -9.13 25.89
CA LYS A 146 17.55 -10.57 25.61
C LYS A 146 16.33 -11.00 24.78
N PRO A 147 16.52 -11.70 23.65
CA PRO A 147 15.40 -12.16 22.82
C PRO A 147 14.54 -13.17 23.57
N GLU A 148 13.22 -13.12 23.34
CA GLU A 148 12.21 -13.97 23.97
C GLU A 148 12.10 -13.87 25.51
N ILE A 149 12.95 -13.06 26.15
CA ILE A 149 12.91 -12.74 27.58
C ILE A 149 12.48 -11.28 27.75
N ASN A 150 13.31 -10.35 27.29
CA ASN A 150 13.01 -8.93 27.31
C ASN A 150 12.34 -8.48 26.01
N ILE A 151 12.87 -8.91 24.87
CA ILE A 151 12.37 -8.51 23.56
C ILE A 151 11.42 -9.59 23.05
N ARG A 152 10.11 -9.31 23.11
CA ARG A 152 9.07 -10.24 22.65
C ARG A 152 9.04 -10.30 21.12
N SER A 153 8.67 -11.45 20.57
CA SER A 153 8.43 -11.63 19.14
C SER A 153 7.48 -10.58 18.56
N PHE A 154 7.85 -10.02 17.40
CA PHE A 154 7.02 -9.10 16.62
C PHE A 154 6.00 -9.82 15.72
N GLY A 155 5.80 -11.13 15.90
CA GLY A 155 4.89 -11.96 15.12
C GLY A 155 5.40 -12.28 13.71
N ILE A 156 5.43 -11.29 12.80
CA ILE A 156 5.75 -11.46 11.38
C ILE A 156 6.93 -10.56 10.99
N CYS A 157 7.89 -11.12 10.27
CA CYS A 157 9.08 -10.45 9.78
C CYS A 157 9.21 -10.62 8.26
N ASN A 158 9.67 -9.57 7.58
CA ASN A 158 9.91 -9.53 6.13
C ASN A 158 11.41 -9.52 5.76
N SER A 159 12.31 -9.70 6.72
CA SER A 159 13.74 -9.66 6.43
C SER A 159 14.19 -10.90 5.64
N PRO A 160 14.88 -10.73 4.49
CA PRO A 160 15.49 -11.83 3.75
C PRO A 160 16.53 -12.64 4.55
N LYS A 161 17.08 -12.05 5.63
CA LYS A 161 18.05 -12.72 6.51
C LYS A 161 17.39 -13.65 7.53
N ASN A 162 16.06 -13.56 7.70
CA ASN A 162 15.35 -14.43 8.63
C ASN A 162 15.20 -15.84 8.01
N PRO A 163 15.64 -16.91 8.69
CA PRO A 163 15.49 -18.29 8.20
C PRO A 163 14.04 -18.66 7.86
N ALA A 164 13.04 -18.19 8.62
CA ALA A 164 11.64 -18.48 8.33
C ALA A 164 11.16 -17.87 7.00
N VAL A 165 11.69 -16.69 6.63
CA VAL A 165 11.41 -16.05 5.34
C VAL A 165 12.07 -16.83 4.20
N GLN A 166 13.31 -17.29 4.42
CA GLN A 166 14.03 -18.10 3.43
C GLN A 166 13.36 -19.45 3.19
N GLU A 167 12.88 -20.11 4.23
CA GLU A 167 12.14 -21.38 4.10
C GLU A 167 10.80 -21.18 3.37
N ALA A 168 10.06 -20.12 3.68
CA ALA A 168 8.83 -19.79 2.96
C ALA A 168 9.11 -19.55 1.45
N ALA A 169 10.19 -18.82 1.12
CA ALA A 169 10.60 -18.61 -0.26
C ALA A 169 10.98 -19.94 -0.94
N LYS A 170 11.75 -20.81 -0.26
CA LYS A 170 12.11 -22.14 -0.78
C LYS A 170 10.89 -23.03 -1.02
N GLU A 171 9.88 -22.96 -0.17
CA GLU A 171 8.63 -23.73 -0.32
C GLU A 171 7.83 -23.26 -1.53
N ILE A 172 7.67 -21.94 -1.71
CA ILE A 172 7.04 -21.37 -2.91
C ILE A 172 7.77 -21.82 -4.17
N MET A 173 9.09 -21.75 -4.14
CA MET A 173 9.96 -22.23 -5.21
C MET A 173 9.70 -23.73 -5.51
N LYS A 174 9.72 -24.58 -4.48
CA LYS A 174 9.45 -26.01 -4.63
C LYS A 174 8.09 -26.28 -5.28
N ASN A 175 7.05 -25.57 -4.84
CA ASN A 175 5.69 -25.73 -5.38
C ASN A 175 5.59 -25.32 -6.85
N ILE A 176 6.32 -24.28 -7.27
CA ILE A 176 6.40 -23.88 -8.68
C ILE A 176 7.12 -24.95 -9.52
N LYS A 177 8.15 -25.61 -8.98
CA LYS A 177 8.87 -26.69 -9.65
C LYS A 177 8.02 -27.95 -9.80
N GLU A 178 7.27 -28.31 -8.76
CA GLU A 178 6.45 -29.53 -8.71
C GLU A 178 5.10 -29.36 -9.43
N ARG A 179 4.79 -28.17 -9.96
CA ARG A 179 3.54 -27.92 -10.68
C ARG A 179 3.38 -28.88 -11.88
N PRO A 180 2.18 -29.41 -12.13
CA PRO A 180 1.95 -30.30 -13.26
C PRO A 180 2.24 -29.56 -14.58
N LYS A 181 3.22 -30.07 -15.32
CA LYS A 181 3.65 -29.49 -16.59
C LYS A 181 2.56 -29.63 -17.66
N SER A 182 2.23 -28.53 -18.32
CA SER A 182 1.32 -28.54 -19.48
C SER A 182 1.94 -29.30 -20.66
N PHE A 183 1.13 -29.67 -21.65
CA PHE A 183 1.62 -30.26 -22.90
C PHE A 183 2.71 -29.40 -23.55
N MET A 184 2.49 -28.08 -23.62
CA MET A 184 3.47 -27.14 -24.17
C MET A 184 4.76 -27.09 -23.33
N ASP A 185 4.68 -27.16 -22.00
CA ASP A 185 5.87 -27.17 -21.12
C ASP A 185 6.73 -28.41 -21.39
N LYS A 186 6.10 -29.58 -21.55
CA LYS A 186 6.81 -30.84 -21.87
C LYS A 186 7.50 -30.79 -23.23
N VAL A 187 6.88 -30.15 -24.22
CA VAL A 187 7.50 -29.93 -25.53
C VAL A 187 8.70 -28.97 -25.38
N MET A 188 8.54 -27.87 -24.65
CA MET A 188 9.63 -26.90 -24.44
C MET A 188 10.81 -27.50 -23.67
N ASP A 189 10.58 -28.37 -22.69
CA ASP A 189 11.61 -29.10 -21.95
C ASP A 189 12.48 -29.99 -22.85
N LEU A 190 11.92 -30.52 -23.95
CA LEU A 190 12.68 -31.33 -24.90
C LEU A 190 13.70 -30.50 -25.70
N PHE A 191 13.43 -29.19 -25.87
CA PHE A 191 14.23 -28.29 -26.69
C PHE A 191 15.00 -27.22 -25.88
N SER A 192 14.81 -27.15 -24.57
CA SER A 192 15.37 -26.10 -23.70
C SER A 192 16.15 -26.69 -22.53
N LYS A 193 17.22 -25.99 -22.12
CA LYS A 193 17.90 -26.30 -20.87
C LYS A 193 16.98 -25.93 -19.70
N GLU A 194 16.93 -26.79 -18.67
CA GLU A 194 16.18 -26.47 -17.45
C GLU A 194 16.66 -25.12 -16.87
N PRO A 195 15.74 -24.20 -16.54
CA PRO A 195 16.14 -22.95 -15.90
C PRO A 195 16.71 -23.25 -14.51
N SER A 196 17.87 -22.66 -14.20
CA SER A 196 18.45 -22.72 -12.86
C SER A 196 17.53 -21.98 -11.90
N TYR A 197 17.14 -22.66 -10.83
CA TYR A 197 16.11 -22.19 -9.92
C TYR A 197 16.72 -21.89 -8.55
N GLU A 198 17.46 -20.79 -8.49
CA GLU A 198 17.93 -20.21 -7.24
C GLU A 198 16.84 -19.28 -6.72
N VAL A 199 16.68 -19.23 -5.39
CA VAL A 199 15.76 -18.27 -4.76
C VAL A 199 16.21 -16.87 -5.15
N SER A 200 15.41 -16.18 -5.96
CA SER A 200 15.74 -14.81 -6.37
C SER A 200 15.54 -13.84 -5.20
N ASP A 201 16.38 -12.82 -5.13
CA ASP A 201 16.25 -11.74 -4.15
C ASP A 201 14.89 -11.03 -4.25
N ASP A 202 14.33 -10.96 -5.47
CA ASP A 202 12.98 -10.43 -5.70
C ASP A 202 11.91 -11.27 -4.99
N LEU A 203 12.01 -12.60 -5.02
CA LEU A 203 11.06 -13.46 -4.32
C LEU A 203 11.21 -13.32 -2.80
N LEU A 204 12.45 -13.28 -2.30
CA LEU A 204 12.71 -13.09 -0.87
C LEU A 204 12.11 -11.79 -0.35
N SER A 205 12.18 -10.71 -1.13
CA SER A 205 11.61 -9.40 -0.76
C SER A 205 10.07 -9.42 -0.61
N LYS A 206 9.40 -10.39 -1.24
CA LYS A 206 7.94 -10.57 -1.20
C LYS A 206 7.48 -11.58 -0.16
N CYS A 207 8.41 -12.32 0.44
CA CYS A 207 8.10 -13.34 1.43
C CYS A 207 8.08 -12.77 2.85
N VAL A 208 7.28 -13.41 3.71
CA VAL A 208 7.23 -13.12 5.14
C VAL A 208 7.35 -14.40 5.94
N GLY A 209 7.81 -14.30 7.17
CA GLY A 209 8.04 -15.44 8.04
C GLY A 209 7.82 -15.09 9.50
N LYS A 210 7.74 -16.12 10.35
CA LYS A 210 7.62 -15.95 11.79
C LYS A 210 8.82 -15.16 12.33
N CYS A 211 8.56 -14.16 13.17
CA CYS A 211 9.61 -13.41 13.85
C CYS A 211 10.04 -14.13 15.11
N ILE A 212 11.31 -14.54 15.19
CA ILE A 212 11.97 -14.92 16.45
C ILE A 212 13.23 -14.06 16.52
N PRO A 213 13.24 -12.96 17.30
CA PRO A 213 14.33 -12.00 17.27
C PRO A 213 15.66 -12.68 17.66
N GLN A 214 16.72 -12.30 16.96
CA GLN A 214 18.08 -12.77 17.24
C GLN A 214 18.94 -11.56 17.55
N ILE A 215 19.17 -11.34 18.84
CA ILE A 215 19.83 -10.16 19.37
C ILE A 215 21.02 -10.64 20.21
N PHE A 216 22.19 -10.07 19.92
CA PHE A 216 23.45 -10.44 20.57
C PHE A 216 24.12 -9.26 21.29
N THR A 217 23.50 -8.08 21.23
CA THR A 217 24.00 -6.83 21.79
C THR A 217 23.05 -6.28 22.84
N GLU A 218 23.59 -5.42 23.70
CA GLU A 218 22.79 -4.58 24.60
C GLU A 218 22.20 -3.39 23.84
N TRP A 219 21.25 -2.69 24.48
CA TRP A 219 20.74 -1.45 23.93
C TRP A 219 21.85 -0.41 23.79
N ILE A 220 21.82 0.31 22.67
CA ILE A 220 22.81 1.31 22.29
C ILE A 220 22.40 2.68 22.85
N ASP A 221 23.38 3.49 23.23
CA ASP A 221 23.19 4.89 23.70
C ASP A 221 22.40 5.01 25.02
N GLY A 222 22.65 4.08 25.95
CA GLY A 222 22.15 4.15 27.33
C GLY A 222 22.69 5.35 28.12
N LYS A 223 21.98 5.73 29.17
CA LYS A 223 22.35 6.86 30.03
C LYS A 223 23.38 6.43 31.07
N GLU A 224 24.66 6.74 30.84
CA GLU A 224 25.76 6.25 31.70
C GLU A 224 25.81 6.89 33.10
N ASP A 225 25.21 8.07 33.28
CA ASP A 225 25.17 8.79 34.57
C ASP A 225 24.16 8.21 35.57
N VAL A 226 23.22 7.37 35.11
CA VAL A 226 22.18 6.75 35.92
C VAL A 226 22.23 5.25 35.70
N LEU A 227 22.62 4.53 36.75
CA LEU A 227 22.74 3.08 36.72
C LEU A 227 21.54 2.41 37.39
N VAL A 228 21.07 1.33 36.78
CA VAL A 228 20.01 0.45 37.24
C VAL A 228 20.57 -0.97 37.19
N ASP A 229 20.65 -1.65 38.33
CA ASP A 229 21.38 -2.93 38.49
C ASP A 229 22.83 -2.89 37.93
N GLY A 230 23.53 -1.77 38.20
CA GLY A 230 24.93 -1.58 37.78
C GLY A 230 25.14 -1.33 36.28
N LYS A 231 24.07 -1.24 35.47
CA LYS A 231 24.12 -0.94 34.03
C LYS A 231 23.49 0.41 33.71
N PRO A 232 23.90 1.09 32.62
CA PRO A 232 23.28 2.33 32.16
C PRO A 232 21.76 2.19 31.99
N SER A 233 21.03 3.22 32.39
CA SER A 233 19.58 3.26 32.27
C SER A 233 19.14 3.35 30.81
N LEU A 234 18.02 2.69 30.49
CA LEU A 234 17.41 2.74 29.17
C LEU A 234 16.56 4.01 28.99
N LEU A 235 16.79 4.74 27.90
CA LEU A 235 16.04 5.92 27.49
C LEU A 235 15.34 5.70 26.15
N GLY A 236 14.33 6.51 25.82
CA GLY A 236 13.61 6.40 24.54
C GLY A 236 14.45 6.60 23.29
N LYS A 237 15.64 7.23 23.40
CA LYS A 237 16.58 7.38 22.29
C LYS A 237 17.37 6.11 21.98
N CYS A 238 17.40 5.16 22.91
CA CYS A 238 18.19 3.96 22.77
C CYS A 238 17.65 3.09 21.63
N THR A 239 18.56 2.42 20.94
CA THR A 239 18.23 1.55 19.82
C THR A 239 18.82 0.16 20.02
N LEU A 240 18.26 -0.82 19.32
CA LEU A 240 18.73 -2.19 19.37
C LEU A 240 18.75 -2.80 17.97
N GLU A 241 19.75 -3.62 17.68
CA GLU A 241 19.94 -4.22 16.37
C GLU A 241 19.64 -5.73 16.41
N CYS A 242 18.79 -6.17 15.48
CA CYS A 242 18.54 -7.58 15.24
C CYS A 242 19.51 -8.11 14.18
N SER A 243 20.01 -9.34 14.34
CA SER A 243 20.91 -9.98 13.37
C SER A 243 20.26 -10.17 11.99
N TYR A 244 18.94 -10.14 11.92
CA TYR A 244 18.19 -10.10 10.67
C TYR A 244 18.22 -8.72 9.97
N GLY A 245 18.94 -7.72 10.52
CA GLY A 245 19.03 -6.36 9.97
C GLY A 245 17.89 -5.42 10.40
N GLY A 246 17.06 -5.84 11.35
CA GLY A 246 16.00 -5.02 11.90
C GLY A 246 16.55 -4.01 12.91
N HIS A 247 16.14 -2.75 12.78
CA HIS A 247 16.42 -1.69 13.76
C HIS A 247 15.21 -1.58 14.69
N ILE A 248 15.44 -1.80 15.98
CA ILE A 248 14.42 -1.80 17.00
C ILE A 248 14.48 -0.46 17.76
N THR A 249 13.36 0.24 17.82
CA THR A 249 13.19 1.52 18.50
C THR A 249 12.07 1.44 19.52
N LEU A 250 12.10 2.36 20.48
CA LEU A 250 11.08 2.52 21.50
C LEU A 250 10.02 3.52 21.02
N TYR A 251 8.76 3.17 21.19
CA TYR A 251 7.61 3.97 20.74
C TYR A 251 6.81 4.58 21.89
N THR A 252 6.82 3.94 23.06
CA THR A 252 6.26 4.47 24.30
C THR A 252 7.25 4.31 25.43
N SER A 253 7.06 5.04 26.53
CA SER A 253 7.88 4.91 27.74
C SER A 253 7.47 3.73 28.62
N GLY A 254 6.29 3.13 28.39
CA GLY A 254 5.69 2.15 29.32
C GLY A 254 5.08 2.80 30.57
N GLN A 255 5.10 4.13 30.66
CA GLN A 255 4.35 4.87 31.68
C GLN A 255 2.86 4.88 31.31
N MET A 256 1.99 4.66 32.29
CA MET A 256 0.55 4.87 32.10
C MET A 256 0.30 6.38 32.07
N GLU A 257 -0.24 6.87 30.97
CA GLU A 257 -0.71 8.26 30.82
C GLU A 257 -2.01 8.52 31.59
#